data_AF-A0A3C1L4S7-F1
#
_entry.id   AF-A0A3C1L4S7-F1
#
_cell.length_a   1.000
_cell.length_b   1.000
_cell.length_c   1.000
_cell.angle_alpha   90.00
_cell.angle_beta   90.00
_cell.angle_gamma   90.00
#
_symmetry.space_group_name_H-M   'P 1'
#
loop_
_entity.id
_entity.type
_entity.pdbx_description
1 polymer ?
#
loop_
_entity_poly.entity_id
_entity_poly.type
_entity_poly.pdbx_seq_one_letter_code
_entity_poly.pdbx_strand_id
1 'polypeptide(L)'
;MVLVTVVAAFGAGCSSDKVVQGPGGTTAESSTSSTPGASTTIAPPVSEAPTTLAETTTTLAITTTTAPAPAGWAVIDSDGAAGPLAYPCCASNWYGAASPALPAPGATLADGFYRIEFAWPSEFSQPVNATVRRFEQCSVLPAGSCEDNGGVPYADDELGVDDAASFELSLVFDDQLHVVLGGFTGWDGANPAFAIGNGLDIAALVTALDADYQAAIMQPYLAGMSQDDITAMLTATPAHGFSAPAEPGAGALVYTHDGAPPLLFQGLVGFDDTPLDTRGSDIIGRIALVVEGGTMTINTYAGFYS
;
A
#
# COMPACT_ATOMS: atom_id res chain seq x y z
N MET A 1 2.10 45.88 -27.40
CA MET A 1 2.55 45.49 -26.05
C MET A 1 2.53 43.98 -26.00
N VAL A 2 3.71 43.36 -26.02
CA VAL A 2 3.88 41.91 -25.95
C VAL A 2 3.96 41.56 -24.47
N LEU A 3 3.01 40.77 -23.97
CA LEU A 3 3.02 40.24 -22.61
C LEU A 3 3.78 38.90 -22.66
N VAL A 4 4.97 38.89 -22.07
CA VAL A 4 5.78 37.69 -21.89
C VAL A 4 5.36 37.09 -20.55
N THR A 5 4.70 35.93 -20.58
CA THR A 5 4.38 35.17 -19.36
C THR A 5 5.57 34.27 -19.05
N VAL A 6 6.26 34.56 -17.95
CA VAL A 6 7.33 33.73 -17.39
C VAL A 6 6.66 32.57 -16.66
N VAL A 7 6.82 31.35 -17.18
CA VAL A 7 6.50 30.11 -16.46
C VAL A 7 7.70 29.82 -15.54
N ALA A 8 7.50 29.94 -14.23
CA ALA A 8 8.47 29.50 -13.24
C ALA A 8 8.25 28.00 -12.99
N ALA A 9 9.17 27.18 -13.47
CA ALA A 9 9.27 25.77 -13.09
C ALA A 9 10.02 25.68 -11.76
N PHE A 10 9.38 25.16 -10.72
CA PHE A 10 10.04 24.72 -9.50
C PHE A 10 10.33 23.22 -9.65
N GLY A 11 11.59 22.88 -9.96
CA GLY A 11 12.09 21.52 -9.86
C GLY A 11 12.79 21.35 -8.52
N ALA A 12 12.25 20.49 -7.65
CA ALA A 12 12.97 19.95 -6.51
C ALA A 12 13.53 18.59 -6.95
N GLY A 13 14.82 18.55 -7.28
CA GLY A 13 15.53 17.32 -7.63
C GLY A 13 16.56 17.00 -6.55
N CYS A 14 16.39 15.88 -5.87
CA CYS A 14 17.44 15.24 -5.08
C CYS A 14 17.80 13.92 -5.76
N SER A 15 18.84 13.94 -6.58
CA SER A 15 19.45 12.73 -7.18
C SER A 15 20.61 12.27 -6.30
N SER A 16 20.72 10.96 -6.07
CA SER A 16 21.91 10.35 -5.48
C SER A 16 22.17 9.01 -6.15
N ASP A 17 23.03 9.07 -7.17
CA ASP A 17 23.69 7.93 -7.82
C ASP A 17 24.38 7.01 -6.81
N LYS A 18 24.07 5.70 -6.85
CA LYS A 18 25.03 4.66 -6.43
C LYS A 18 25.02 3.46 -7.36
N VAL A 19 26.06 3.43 -8.17
CA VAL A 19 26.62 2.27 -8.88
C VAL A 19 26.98 1.16 -7.87
N VAL A 20 26.51 -0.07 -8.08
CA VAL A 20 27.07 -1.26 -7.42
C VAL A 20 27.37 -2.35 -8.47
N GLN A 21 28.65 -2.70 -8.51
CA GLN A 21 29.24 -3.78 -9.31
C GLN A 21 28.86 -5.16 -8.74
N GLY A 22 28.55 -6.11 -9.62
CA GLY A 22 28.32 -7.52 -9.26
C GLY A 22 29.60 -8.31 -8.98
N PRO A 23 29.44 -9.54 -8.48
CA PRO A 23 29.95 -10.74 -9.16
C PRO A 23 28.87 -11.86 -9.16
N GLY A 24 28.79 -12.83 -10.08
CA GLY A 24 29.83 -13.63 -10.72
C GLY A 24 29.85 -15.05 -10.08
N GLY A 25 29.37 -16.08 -10.78
CA GLY A 25 29.52 -17.50 -10.41
C GLY A 25 28.34 -18.40 -10.84
N THR A 26 28.36 -19.00 -12.03
CA THR A 26 28.79 -20.38 -12.40
C THR A 26 27.85 -21.54 -12.04
N THR A 27 27.42 -22.20 -13.13
CA THR A 27 26.81 -23.52 -13.37
C THR A 27 27.30 -24.70 -12.51
N ALA A 28 26.41 -25.66 -12.22
CA ALA A 28 26.64 -27.10 -12.41
C ALA A 28 25.35 -27.94 -12.33
N GLU A 29 25.36 -29.05 -13.07
CA GLU A 29 24.29 -29.96 -13.47
C GLU A 29 23.84 -31.00 -12.43
N SER A 30 22.57 -31.39 -12.55
CA SER A 30 22.01 -32.75 -12.72
C SER A 30 22.65 -33.96 -12.00
N SER A 31 21.82 -34.72 -11.28
CA SER A 31 21.92 -36.19 -11.16
C SER A 31 20.60 -36.79 -10.69
N THR A 32 19.90 -37.47 -11.60
CA THR A 32 18.82 -38.42 -11.33
C THR A 32 19.37 -39.72 -10.73
N SER A 33 18.69 -40.28 -9.72
CA SER A 33 18.92 -41.65 -9.27
C SER A 33 17.59 -42.40 -9.20
N SER A 34 17.59 -43.58 -9.80
CA SER A 34 16.49 -44.52 -10.01
C SER A 34 16.90 -45.88 -9.46
N THR A 35 16.04 -46.58 -8.71
CA THR A 35 16.07 -48.06 -8.54
C THR A 35 14.76 -48.55 -7.88
N PRO A 36 14.41 -49.86 -7.91
CA PRO A 36 13.18 -50.31 -8.54
C PRO A 36 12.23 -51.11 -7.61
N GLY A 37 11.10 -51.50 -8.20
CA GLY A 37 9.93 -52.07 -7.52
C GLY A 37 10.10 -53.41 -6.80
N ALA A 38 9.22 -53.59 -5.82
CA ALA A 38 8.91 -54.88 -5.22
C ALA A 38 7.56 -55.36 -5.75
N SER A 39 7.58 -56.51 -6.40
CA SER A 39 6.41 -57.26 -6.88
C SER A 39 5.89 -58.14 -5.74
N THR A 40 4.60 -58.09 -5.45
CA THR A 40 3.95 -58.97 -4.45
C THR A 40 2.85 -59.76 -5.15
N THR A 41 2.93 -61.08 -5.05
CA THR A 41 1.97 -62.06 -5.58
C THR A 41 0.62 -61.94 -4.86
N ILE A 42 -0.45 -61.70 -5.62
CA ILE A 42 -1.84 -61.66 -5.13
C ILE A 42 -2.50 -63.03 -5.34
N ALA A 43 -3.15 -63.55 -4.30
CA ALA A 43 -3.96 -64.78 -4.33
C ALA A 43 -5.32 -64.56 -5.04
N PRO A 44 -5.92 -65.60 -5.64
CA PRO A 44 -7.14 -65.46 -6.45
C PRO A 44 -8.38 -65.07 -5.62
N PRO A 45 -9.36 -64.38 -6.23
CA PRO A 45 -10.50 -63.84 -5.51
C PRO A 45 -11.50 -64.93 -5.10
N VAL A 46 -12.02 -64.79 -3.87
CA VAL A 46 -13.20 -65.52 -3.39
C VAL A 46 -14.44 -64.85 -3.97
N SER A 47 -15.29 -65.65 -4.63
CA SER A 47 -16.56 -65.21 -5.20
C SER A 47 -17.62 -65.08 -4.10
N GLU A 48 -17.89 -63.86 -3.66
CA GLU A 48 -19.04 -63.55 -2.81
C GLU A 48 -20.20 -62.96 -3.65
N ALA A 49 -21.42 -63.38 -3.33
CA ALA A 49 -22.65 -63.00 -3.99
C ALA A 49 -22.95 -61.48 -3.83
N PRO A 50 -23.68 -60.84 -4.77
CA PRO A 50 -23.92 -59.41 -4.69
C PRO A 50 -24.79 -59.09 -3.48
N THR A 51 -24.19 -58.48 -2.47
CA THR A 51 -24.92 -57.81 -1.39
C THR A 51 -25.10 -56.37 -1.82
N THR A 52 -26.34 -55.99 -2.13
CA THR A 52 -26.72 -54.60 -2.41
C THR A 52 -26.58 -53.80 -1.12
N LEU A 53 -25.39 -53.26 -0.86
CA LEU A 53 -25.21 -52.16 0.09
C LEU A 53 -25.83 -50.93 -0.55
N ALA A 54 -26.89 -50.41 0.07
CA ALA A 54 -27.35 -49.07 -0.22
C ALA A 54 -26.21 -48.12 0.15
N GLU A 55 -25.43 -47.69 -0.83
CA GLU A 55 -24.54 -46.54 -0.68
C GLU A 55 -25.44 -45.36 -0.35
N THR A 56 -25.47 -45.02 0.94
CA THR A 56 -25.99 -43.73 1.36
C THR A 56 -24.94 -42.72 0.92
N THR A 57 -25.09 -42.21 -0.31
CA THR A 57 -24.35 -41.06 -0.77
C THR A 57 -24.76 -39.88 0.11
N THR A 58 -24.04 -39.67 1.19
CA THR A 58 -24.13 -38.43 1.96
C THR A 58 -23.50 -37.35 1.09
N THR A 59 -24.32 -36.71 0.26
CA THR A 59 -23.95 -35.45 -0.39
C THR A 59 -23.75 -34.44 0.73
N LEU A 60 -22.49 -34.25 1.15
CA LEU A 60 -22.12 -33.10 1.95
C LEU A 60 -22.49 -31.86 1.12
N ALA A 61 -23.50 -31.13 1.57
CA ALA A 61 -23.78 -29.81 1.04
C ALA A 61 -22.52 -28.98 1.31
N ILE A 62 -21.80 -28.64 0.25
CA ILE A 62 -20.74 -27.64 0.31
C ILE A 62 -21.46 -26.35 0.66
N THR A 63 -21.42 -25.96 1.92
CA THR A 63 -21.73 -24.60 2.32
C THR A 63 -20.66 -23.72 1.70
N THR A 64 -20.95 -23.14 0.53
CA THR A 64 -20.18 -22.04 0.01
C THR A 64 -20.42 -20.84 0.92
N THR A 65 -19.63 -20.73 1.97
CA THR A 65 -19.47 -19.47 2.70
C THR A 65 -18.97 -18.46 1.69
N THR A 66 -19.83 -17.54 1.30
CA THR A 66 -19.46 -16.44 0.40
C THR A 66 -18.48 -15.57 1.17
N ALA A 67 -17.35 -15.22 0.54
CA ALA A 67 -16.39 -14.31 1.15
C ALA A 67 -17.09 -13.00 1.54
N PRO A 68 -16.75 -12.38 2.68
CA PRO A 68 -17.29 -11.08 3.03
C PRO A 68 -16.97 -10.05 1.93
N ALA A 69 -17.91 -9.15 1.68
CA ALA A 69 -17.77 -8.07 0.71
C ALA A 69 -17.26 -6.78 1.39
N PRO A 70 -16.69 -5.84 0.62
CA PRO A 70 -16.37 -4.50 1.11
C PRO A 70 -17.58 -3.85 1.82
N ALA A 71 -17.32 -3.24 2.97
CA ALA A 71 -18.37 -2.61 3.79
C ALA A 71 -18.70 -1.18 3.31
N GLY A 72 -17.75 -0.53 2.63
CA GLY A 72 -17.83 0.85 2.18
C GLY A 72 -17.14 1.83 3.11
N TRP A 73 -16.81 3.00 2.57
CA TRP A 73 -16.09 4.05 3.28
C TRP A 73 -17.03 4.98 4.06
N ALA A 74 -16.67 5.28 5.31
CA ALA A 74 -17.35 6.22 6.16
C ALA A 74 -16.47 7.43 6.44
N VAL A 75 -16.95 8.63 6.13
CA VAL A 75 -16.24 9.89 6.37
C VAL A 75 -15.97 10.09 7.87
N ILE A 76 -14.76 10.53 8.21
CA ILE A 76 -14.34 10.85 9.59
C ILE A 76 -13.72 12.24 9.70
N ASP A 77 -13.67 12.75 10.91
CA ASP A 77 -12.84 13.91 11.28
C ASP A 77 -11.39 13.44 11.56
N SER A 78 -10.41 14.17 11.03
CA SER A 78 -8.99 13.87 11.26
C SER A 78 -8.59 14.01 12.73
N ASP A 79 -9.23 14.93 13.47
CA ASP A 79 -8.90 15.19 14.88
C ASP A 79 -9.21 13.98 15.78
N GLY A 80 -10.07 13.07 15.31
CA GLY A 80 -10.45 11.86 16.02
C GLY A 80 -9.60 10.63 15.70
N ALA A 81 -8.72 10.69 14.69
CA ALA A 81 -7.90 9.54 14.31
C ALA A 81 -6.60 9.49 15.13
N ALA A 82 -6.27 8.31 15.64
CA ALA A 82 -5.05 8.11 16.40
C ALA A 82 -3.81 8.04 15.48
N GLY A 83 -2.70 8.59 15.97
CA GLY A 83 -1.40 8.53 15.29
C GLY A 83 -1.28 9.41 14.04
N PRO A 84 -0.11 9.41 13.39
CA PRO A 84 0.10 10.22 12.19
C PRO A 84 -0.79 9.83 11.01
N LEU A 85 -1.31 10.82 10.30
CA LEU A 85 -2.19 10.65 9.12
C LEU A 85 -1.55 11.01 7.79
N ALA A 86 -0.36 11.63 7.81
CA ALA A 86 0.38 12.03 6.62
C ALA A 86 1.89 11.91 6.85
N TYR A 87 2.65 11.92 5.76
CA TYR A 87 4.09 12.15 5.84
C TYR A 87 4.37 13.61 6.23
N PRO A 88 5.43 13.89 7.00
CA PRO A 88 5.85 15.24 7.27
C PRO A 88 6.27 15.89 5.96
N CYS A 89 5.96 17.17 5.82
CA CYS A 89 6.24 17.94 4.62
C CYS A 89 6.98 19.23 4.95
N CYS A 90 7.63 19.80 3.92
CA CYS A 90 8.12 21.19 3.96
C CYS A 90 9.03 21.50 5.16
N ALA A 91 9.99 20.61 5.41
CA ALA A 91 10.91 20.67 6.55
C ALA A 91 10.18 20.60 7.92
N SER A 92 9.43 19.51 8.12
CA SER A 92 8.73 19.21 9.38
C SER A 92 9.04 17.77 9.81
N ASN A 93 8.87 17.47 11.09
CA ASN A 93 8.91 16.12 11.64
C ASN A 93 7.49 15.61 11.92
N TRP A 94 7.37 14.33 12.30
CA TRP A 94 6.15 13.85 12.96
C TRP A 94 6.11 14.37 14.40
N TYR A 95 4.93 14.31 15.04
CA TYR A 95 4.76 14.76 16.41
C TYR A 95 3.99 13.74 17.25
N GLY A 96 4.29 13.68 18.54
CA GLY A 96 3.53 12.92 19.54
C GLY A 96 4.40 12.14 20.52
N ALA A 97 3.82 11.07 21.08
CA ALA A 97 4.53 10.15 21.95
C ALA A 97 5.33 9.12 21.15
N ALA A 98 6.51 8.72 21.64
CA ALA A 98 7.26 7.63 21.03
C ALA A 98 6.49 6.31 21.07
N SER A 99 6.69 5.46 20.07
CA SER A 99 6.12 4.12 20.02
C SER A 99 6.59 3.27 21.20
N PRO A 100 5.75 2.33 21.69
CA PRO A 100 6.22 1.30 22.61
C PRO A 100 7.38 0.48 22.02
N ALA A 101 8.12 -0.22 22.87
CA ALA A 101 9.19 -1.10 22.43
C ALA A 101 8.65 -2.21 21.50
N LEU A 102 9.44 -2.58 20.48
CA LEU A 102 9.09 -3.71 19.63
C LEU A 102 9.18 -5.01 20.43
N PRO A 103 8.22 -5.92 20.28
CA PRO A 103 8.23 -7.20 20.98
C PRO A 103 9.22 -8.18 20.32
N ALA A 104 9.44 -9.32 20.95
CA ALA A 104 10.19 -10.41 20.34
C ALA A 104 9.42 -10.99 19.12
N PRO A 105 10.11 -11.61 18.14
CA PRO A 105 9.44 -12.20 16.98
C PRO A 105 8.31 -13.17 17.39
N GLY A 106 7.15 -13.01 16.76
CA GLY A 106 5.95 -13.84 17.02
C GLY A 106 5.10 -13.43 18.23
N ALA A 107 5.52 -12.41 19.00
CA ALA A 107 4.66 -11.79 20.02
C ALA A 107 3.81 -10.66 19.43
N THR A 108 2.83 -10.17 20.19
CA THR A 108 1.92 -9.10 19.76
C THR A 108 2.52 -7.72 20.02
N LEU A 109 2.23 -6.78 19.13
CA LEU A 109 2.50 -5.35 19.37
C LEU A 109 1.69 -4.86 20.57
N ALA A 110 2.26 -3.92 21.32
CA ALA A 110 1.56 -3.23 22.39
C ALA A 110 0.72 -2.08 21.82
N ASP A 111 -0.23 -1.57 22.61
CA ASP A 111 -1.03 -0.42 22.20
C ASP A 111 -0.14 0.82 21.97
N GLY A 112 -0.35 1.49 20.84
CA GLY A 112 0.45 2.60 20.37
C GLY A 112 0.42 2.72 18.84
N PHE A 113 1.19 3.66 18.29
CA PHE A 113 1.33 3.81 16.84
C PHE A 113 2.78 3.55 16.42
N TYR A 114 2.95 2.95 15.24
CA TYR A 114 4.22 2.49 14.69
C TYR A 114 4.31 2.90 13.22
N ARG A 115 5.52 3.03 12.70
CA ARG A 115 5.75 3.14 11.25
C ARG A 115 5.53 1.77 10.61
N ILE A 116 4.79 1.70 9.49
CA ILE A 116 4.52 0.45 8.78
C ILE A 116 4.89 0.54 7.30
N GLU A 117 5.65 -0.44 6.83
CA GLU A 117 6.12 -0.54 5.46
C GLU A 117 5.76 -1.88 4.86
N PHE A 118 5.16 -1.84 3.68
CA PHE A 118 4.94 -3.01 2.83
C PHE A 118 4.75 -2.55 1.38
N ALA A 119 4.89 -3.47 0.44
CA ALA A 119 4.45 -3.27 -0.94
C ALA A 119 2.99 -3.68 -1.07
N TRP A 120 2.17 -2.86 -1.74
CA TRP A 120 0.81 -3.26 -2.07
C TRP A 120 0.84 -4.59 -2.84
N PRO A 121 0.08 -5.61 -2.45
CA PRO A 121 0.07 -6.86 -3.21
C PRO A 121 -0.69 -6.65 -4.52
N SER A 122 -0.44 -7.51 -5.52
CA SER A 122 -1.27 -7.56 -6.74
C SER A 122 -2.56 -8.35 -6.53
N GLU A 123 -2.59 -9.20 -5.49
CA GLU A 123 -3.75 -9.98 -5.07
C GLU A 123 -3.84 -10.00 -3.54
N PHE A 124 -5.02 -9.76 -2.99
CA PHE A 124 -5.25 -9.68 -1.54
C PHE A 124 -5.67 -11.02 -0.93
N SER A 125 -5.42 -12.14 -1.62
CA SER A 125 -5.84 -13.49 -1.20
C SER A 125 -4.91 -14.11 -0.15
N GLN A 126 -3.73 -13.52 0.07
CA GLN A 126 -2.71 -14.00 1.00
C GLN A 126 -2.26 -12.87 1.93
N PRO A 127 -1.77 -13.21 3.14
CA PRO A 127 -1.17 -12.22 4.02
C PRO A 127 0.05 -11.55 3.37
N VAL A 128 0.24 -10.27 3.69
CA VAL A 128 1.41 -9.48 3.31
C VAL A 128 2.35 -9.37 4.49
N ASN A 129 3.65 -9.57 4.25
CA ASN A 129 4.66 -9.26 5.27
C ASN A 129 4.90 -7.74 5.28
N ALA A 130 4.62 -7.13 6.42
CA ALA A 130 4.88 -5.73 6.68
C ALA A 130 6.03 -5.59 7.69
N THR A 131 6.93 -4.66 7.41
CA THR A 131 7.99 -4.25 8.32
C THR A 131 7.46 -3.12 9.20
N VAL A 132 7.49 -3.32 10.51
CA VAL A 132 7.05 -2.36 11.52
C VAL A 132 8.27 -1.78 12.24
N ARG A 133 8.34 -0.45 12.35
CA ARG A 133 9.39 0.30 13.05
C ARG A 133 8.78 1.25 14.07
N ARG A 134 9.58 1.68 15.04
CA ARG A 134 9.14 2.64 16.06
C ARG A 134 9.23 4.06 15.52
N PHE A 135 8.23 4.87 15.83
CA PHE A 135 8.45 6.30 15.98
C PHE A 135 9.19 6.56 17.29
N GLU A 136 10.20 7.39 17.26
CA GLU A 136 11.04 7.69 18.42
C GLU A 136 11.43 9.16 18.42
N GLN A 137 11.73 9.69 19.61
CA GLN A 137 12.10 11.09 19.80
C GLN A 137 13.33 11.46 18.97
N CYS A 138 13.23 12.54 18.21
CA CYS A 138 14.33 13.04 17.37
C CYS A 138 15.60 13.35 18.18
N SER A 139 15.45 13.74 19.45
CA SER A 139 16.54 14.03 20.37
C SER A 139 17.40 12.81 20.75
N VAL A 140 16.91 11.57 20.56
CA VAL A 140 17.64 10.34 20.89
C VAL A 140 18.07 9.54 19.66
N LEU A 141 17.51 9.85 18.49
CA LEU A 141 17.82 9.18 17.24
C LEU A 141 19.19 9.63 16.67
N PRO A 142 19.82 8.81 15.81
CA PRO A 142 21.01 9.22 15.06
C PRO A 142 20.78 10.51 14.26
N ALA A 143 21.85 11.27 14.04
CA ALA A 143 21.80 12.45 13.18
C ALA A 143 21.34 12.07 11.76
N GLY A 144 20.38 12.83 11.22
CA GLY A 144 19.77 12.58 9.92
C GLY A 144 18.51 11.70 9.94
N SER A 145 18.08 11.20 11.11
CA SER A 145 16.81 10.47 11.24
C SER A 145 15.57 11.38 11.31
N CYS A 146 15.78 12.68 11.52
CA CYS A 146 14.76 13.72 11.53
C CYS A 146 15.23 14.90 10.69
N GLU A 147 14.29 15.73 10.25
CA GLU A 147 14.58 16.95 9.52
C GLU A 147 15.30 17.96 10.42
N ASP A 148 16.47 18.41 9.99
CA ASP A 148 17.22 19.45 10.70
C ASP A 148 16.62 20.83 10.41
N ASN A 149 15.87 21.35 11.39
CA ASN A 149 15.22 22.67 11.35
C ASN A 149 16.22 23.83 11.55
N GLY A 150 17.33 23.81 10.82
CA GLY A 150 18.35 24.86 10.82
C GLY A 150 19.21 24.90 12.08
N GLY A 151 19.49 23.75 12.69
CA GLY A 151 20.32 23.61 13.89
C GLY A 151 19.63 24.00 15.20
N VAL A 152 18.31 24.17 15.18
CA VAL A 152 17.49 24.35 16.38
C VAL A 152 17.33 22.99 17.07
N PRO A 153 17.42 22.91 18.41
CA PRO A 153 17.13 21.66 19.12
C PRO A 153 15.71 21.17 18.83
N TYR A 154 15.56 19.86 18.68
CA TYR A 154 14.25 19.24 18.52
C TYR A 154 13.35 19.50 19.73
N ALA A 155 12.05 19.70 19.48
CA ALA A 155 11.05 19.71 20.53
C ALA A 155 10.91 18.30 21.16
N ASP A 156 10.42 18.26 22.41
CA ASP A 156 10.29 17.03 23.20
C ASP A 156 9.23 16.05 22.65
N ASP A 157 8.46 16.47 21.64
CA ASP A 157 7.45 15.67 20.96
C ASP A 157 7.73 15.48 19.46
N GLU A 158 8.89 15.93 18.94
CA GLU A 158 9.28 15.66 17.57
C GLU A 158 9.75 14.22 17.39
N LEU A 159 9.15 13.52 16.43
CA LEU A 159 9.37 12.12 16.16
C LEU A 159 10.00 11.89 14.79
N GLY A 160 10.95 10.96 14.76
CA GLY A 160 11.48 10.32 13.56
C GLY A 160 11.21 8.82 13.59
N VAL A 161 11.77 8.10 12.63
CA VAL A 161 11.70 6.63 12.58
C VAL A 161 13.01 6.03 13.12
N ASP A 162 12.88 5.11 14.06
CA ASP A 162 14.00 4.29 14.53
C ASP A 162 14.25 3.14 13.55
N ASP A 163 15.27 3.31 12.71
CA ASP A 163 15.68 2.33 11.70
C ASP A 163 16.62 1.23 12.24
N ALA A 164 17.00 1.29 13.52
CA ALA A 164 17.94 0.33 14.10
C ALA A 164 17.32 -1.05 14.34
N ALA A 165 15.99 -1.12 14.48
CA ALA A 165 15.25 -2.35 14.73
C ALA A 165 13.93 -2.38 13.95
N SER A 166 13.48 -3.58 13.63
CA SER A 166 12.18 -3.80 12.99
C SER A 166 11.50 -5.05 13.51
N PHE A 167 10.19 -5.10 13.32
CA PHE A 167 9.33 -6.22 13.64
C PHE A 167 8.56 -6.63 12.39
N GLU A 168 8.59 -7.92 12.04
CA GLU A 168 7.85 -8.44 10.90
C GLU A 168 6.43 -8.82 11.33
N LEU A 169 5.45 -8.22 10.67
CA LEU A 169 4.02 -8.42 10.90
C LEU A 169 3.39 -9.07 9.68
N SER A 170 2.69 -10.18 9.88
CA SER A 170 1.84 -10.77 8.84
C SER A 170 0.48 -10.08 8.86
N LEU A 171 0.19 -9.31 7.82
CA LEU A 171 -0.99 -8.47 7.68
C LEU A 171 -2.00 -9.12 6.75
N VAL A 172 -3.24 -9.28 7.20
CA VAL A 172 -4.36 -9.78 6.40
C VAL A 172 -5.32 -8.63 6.10
N PHE A 173 -5.69 -8.46 4.84
CA PHE A 173 -6.64 -7.45 4.39
C PHE A 173 -8.06 -8.00 4.39
N ASP A 174 -8.61 -8.22 5.59
CA ASP A 174 -9.97 -8.70 5.81
C ASP A 174 -10.86 -7.63 6.46
N ASP A 175 -12.04 -8.03 6.93
CA ASP A 175 -12.99 -7.13 7.59
C ASP A 175 -12.61 -6.75 9.03
N GLN A 176 -11.54 -7.33 9.60
CA GLN A 176 -11.05 -7.02 10.94
C GLN A 176 -9.95 -5.95 10.94
N LEU A 177 -9.21 -5.83 9.83
CA LEU A 177 -8.25 -4.75 9.65
C LEU A 177 -9.00 -3.44 9.40
N HIS A 178 -8.78 -2.42 10.23
CA HIS A 178 -9.31 -1.09 9.96
C HIS A 178 -8.34 -0.28 9.09
N VAL A 179 -8.87 0.63 8.27
CA VAL A 179 -8.07 1.49 7.40
C VAL A 179 -8.61 2.90 7.46
N VAL A 180 -7.75 3.85 7.82
CA VAL A 180 -8.00 5.28 7.61
C VAL A 180 -7.31 5.66 6.30
N LEU A 181 -8.06 6.26 5.38
CA LEU A 181 -7.54 6.78 4.12
C LEU A 181 -7.74 8.29 4.08
N GLY A 182 -6.66 9.05 3.97
CA GLY A 182 -6.70 10.45 3.61
C GLY A 182 -6.50 10.66 2.11
N GLY A 183 -7.39 11.42 1.48
CA GLY A 183 -7.33 11.82 0.08
C GLY A 183 -7.08 13.32 -0.09
N PHE A 184 -7.38 13.84 -1.28
CA PHE A 184 -7.32 15.26 -1.61
C PHE A 184 -8.71 15.81 -1.91
N THR A 185 -9.12 16.86 -1.23
CA THR A 185 -10.44 17.50 -1.40
C THR A 185 -10.35 18.99 -1.76
N GLY A 186 -9.15 19.53 -1.97
CA GLY A 186 -8.89 20.93 -2.29
C GLY A 186 -7.95 21.62 -1.31
N TRP A 187 -7.55 22.85 -1.62
CA TRP A 187 -6.59 23.63 -0.82
C TRP A 187 -7.17 24.21 0.47
N ASP A 188 -8.49 24.40 0.51
CA ASP A 188 -9.18 25.07 1.62
C ASP A 188 -9.55 24.12 2.77
N GLY A 189 -9.29 22.82 2.63
CA GLY A 189 -9.55 21.80 3.65
C GLY A 189 -11.03 21.69 4.04
N ALA A 190 -11.96 22.24 3.24
CA ALA A 190 -13.35 22.41 3.64
C ALA A 190 -14.18 21.11 3.63
N ASN A 191 -13.64 20.01 3.08
CA ASN A 191 -14.27 18.69 3.09
C ASN A 191 -13.34 17.67 3.73
N PRO A 192 -13.86 16.77 4.58
CA PRO A 192 -13.03 15.79 5.23
C PRO A 192 -12.36 14.94 4.16
N ALA A 193 -11.05 15.10 4.06
CA ALA A 193 -10.17 14.30 3.23
C ALA A 193 -10.10 12.86 3.73
N PHE A 194 -10.65 12.55 4.91
CA PHE A 194 -10.46 11.29 5.59
C PHE A 194 -11.73 10.46 5.65
N ALA A 195 -11.57 9.17 5.37
CA ALA A 195 -12.60 8.17 5.61
C ALA A 195 -11.98 6.94 6.28
N ILE A 196 -12.83 6.21 7.01
CA ILE A 196 -12.52 4.90 7.57
C ILE A 196 -13.24 3.82 6.77
N GLY A 197 -12.53 2.73 6.50
CA GLY A 197 -13.03 1.48 5.94
C GLY A 197 -12.29 0.32 6.60
N ASN A 198 -12.33 -0.85 5.97
CA ASN A 198 -11.60 -2.04 6.41
C ASN A 198 -10.62 -2.57 5.34
N GLY A 199 -9.97 -3.69 5.63
CA GLY A 199 -9.02 -4.35 4.74
C GLY A 199 -9.63 -4.76 3.39
N LEU A 200 -10.91 -5.16 3.37
CA LEU A 200 -11.62 -5.47 2.12
C LEU A 200 -11.88 -4.21 1.28
N ASP A 201 -12.18 -3.07 1.92
CA ASP A 201 -12.42 -1.81 1.24
C ASP A 201 -11.15 -1.29 0.55
N ILE A 202 -10.00 -1.29 1.24
CA ILE A 202 -8.73 -0.89 0.64
C ILE A 202 -8.25 -1.89 -0.42
N ALA A 203 -8.50 -3.19 -0.23
CA ALA A 203 -8.17 -4.21 -1.22
C ALA A 203 -8.95 -4.00 -2.53
N ALA A 204 -10.26 -3.72 -2.43
CA ALA A 204 -11.10 -3.38 -3.57
C ALA A 204 -10.61 -2.11 -4.28
N LEU A 205 -10.34 -1.04 -3.53
CA LEU A 205 -9.84 0.22 -4.06
C LEU A 205 -8.50 0.05 -4.80
N VAL A 206 -7.52 -0.61 -4.18
CA VAL A 206 -6.19 -0.83 -4.79
C VAL A 206 -6.30 -1.67 -6.07
N THR A 207 -7.14 -2.70 -6.05
CA THR A 207 -7.34 -3.58 -7.21
C THR A 207 -7.97 -2.82 -8.38
N ALA A 208 -9.01 -2.02 -8.11
CA ALA A 208 -9.67 -1.19 -9.12
C ALA A 208 -8.73 -0.10 -9.65
N LEU A 209 -8.04 0.59 -8.76
CA LEU A 209 -7.09 1.65 -9.10
C LEU A 209 -5.99 1.15 -10.03
N ASP A 210 -5.36 0.01 -9.72
CA ASP A 210 -4.29 -0.52 -10.56
C ASP A 210 -4.80 -0.95 -11.95
N ALA A 211 -6.00 -1.54 -12.02
CA ALA A 211 -6.61 -1.94 -13.29
C ALA A 211 -6.97 -0.72 -14.15
N ASP A 212 -7.58 0.29 -13.54
CA ASP A 212 -7.97 1.55 -14.20
C ASP A 212 -6.74 2.35 -14.63
N TYR A 213 -5.73 2.46 -13.77
CA TYR A 213 -4.46 3.11 -14.07
C TYR A 213 -3.75 2.41 -15.25
N GLN A 214 -3.71 1.08 -15.26
CA GLN A 214 -3.11 0.35 -16.36
C GLN A 214 -3.81 0.64 -17.71
N ALA A 215 -5.15 0.70 -17.71
CA ALA A 215 -5.93 0.93 -18.92
C ALA A 215 -5.87 2.39 -19.39
N ALA A 216 -6.02 3.34 -18.48
CA ALA A 216 -6.17 4.77 -18.80
C ALA A 216 -4.84 5.50 -18.96
N ILE A 217 -3.77 5.04 -18.29
CA ILE A 217 -2.49 5.73 -18.23
C ILE A 217 -1.39 4.90 -18.87
N MET A 218 -1.10 3.70 -18.35
CA MET A 218 0.06 2.94 -18.81
C MET A 218 -0.07 2.43 -20.25
N GLN A 219 -1.24 1.93 -20.65
CA GLN A 219 -1.45 1.45 -22.02
C GLN A 219 -1.26 2.57 -23.08
N PRO A 220 -1.89 3.76 -22.94
CA PRO A 220 -1.61 4.89 -23.83
C PRO A 220 -0.15 5.35 -23.81
N TYR A 221 0.46 5.39 -22.62
CA TYR A 221 1.86 5.78 -22.47
C TYR A 221 2.80 4.82 -23.21
N LEU A 222 2.61 3.51 -23.04
CA LEU A 222 3.33 2.46 -23.75
C LEU A 222 3.07 2.47 -25.27
N ALA A 223 1.92 2.99 -25.71
CA ALA A 223 1.61 3.22 -27.11
C ALA A 223 2.26 4.51 -27.67
N GLY A 224 2.99 5.27 -26.86
CA GLY A 224 3.78 6.43 -27.27
C GLY A 224 3.12 7.80 -26.99
N MET A 225 2.02 7.85 -26.24
CA MET A 225 1.46 9.13 -25.81
C MET A 225 2.31 9.76 -24.70
N SER A 226 2.42 11.09 -24.71
CA SER A 226 3.05 11.82 -23.60
C SER A 226 2.14 11.85 -22.37
N GLN A 227 2.72 12.02 -21.18
CA GLN A 227 1.93 12.19 -19.95
C GLN A 227 0.99 13.40 -20.08
N ASP A 228 1.46 14.51 -20.66
CA ASP A 228 0.65 15.71 -20.89
C ASP A 228 -0.56 15.43 -21.80
N ASP A 229 -0.38 14.66 -22.88
CA ASP A 229 -1.47 14.31 -23.79
C ASP A 229 -2.51 13.40 -23.10
N ILE A 230 -2.07 12.47 -22.25
CA ILE A 230 -2.94 11.60 -21.46
C ILE A 230 -3.73 12.43 -20.44
N THR A 231 -3.06 13.30 -19.69
CA THR A 231 -3.70 14.23 -18.74
C THR A 231 -4.72 15.12 -19.45
N ALA A 232 -4.36 15.71 -20.59
CA ALA A 232 -5.26 16.55 -21.36
C ALA A 232 -6.48 15.77 -21.87
N MET A 233 -6.28 14.53 -22.33
CA MET A 233 -7.36 13.65 -22.75
C MET A 233 -8.32 13.33 -21.60
N LEU A 234 -7.82 12.87 -20.46
CA LEU A 234 -8.64 12.47 -19.31
C LEU A 234 -9.29 13.67 -18.60
N THR A 235 -8.67 14.85 -18.70
CA THR A 235 -9.29 16.12 -18.26
C THR A 235 -10.45 16.52 -19.17
N ALA A 236 -10.29 16.41 -20.49
CA ALA A 236 -11.34 16.76 -21.44
C ALA A 236 -12.49 15.74 -21.48
N THR A 237 -12.17 14.45 -21.30
CA THR A 237 -13.12 13.33 -21.32
C THR A 237 -12.78 12.36 -20.18
N PRO A 238 -13.32 12.59 -18.97
CA PRO A 238 -13.10 11.71 -17.82
C PRO A 238 -13.46 10.25 -18.12
N ALA A 239 -12.60 9.33 -17.67
CA ALA A 239 -12.75 7.89 -17.88
C ALA A 239 -11.99 7.10 -16.80
N HIS A 240 -12.41 5.85 -16.55
CA HIS A 240 -11.71 4.95 -15.60
C HIS A 240 -11.52 5.56 -14.19
N GLY A 241 -12.50 6.33 -13.72
CA GLY A 241 -12.41 7.03 -12.43
C GLY A 241 -11.48 8.25 -12.42
N PHE A 242 -10.74 8.54 -13.50
CA PHE A 242 -9.85 9.69 -13.62
C PHE A 242 -10.55 10.93 -14.16
N SER A 243 -10.26 12.07 -13.55
CA SER A 243 -10.75 13.38 -13.97
C SER A 243 -9.76 14.49 -13.59
N ALA A 244 -10.02 15.72 -14.04
CA ALA A 244 -9.26 16.87 -13.61
C ALA A 244 -9.43 17.12 -12.10
N PRO A 245 -8.36 17.51 -11.38
CA PRO A 245 -8.50 17.99 -10.02
C PRO A 245 -9.44 19.20 -9.97
N ALA A 246 -10.24 19.31 -8.91
CA ALA A 246 -11.14 20.46 -8.72
C ALA A 246 -10.37 21.79 -8.63
N GLU A 247 -9.17 21.74 -8.06
CA GLU A 247 -8.30 22.89 -7.85
C GLU A 247 -7.20 22.97 -8.93
N PRO A 248 -7.10 24.08 -9.68
CA PRO A 248 -6.03 24.28 -10.64
C PRO A 248 -4.64 24.19 -9.98
N GLY A 249 -3.75 23.40 -10.59
CA GLY A 249 -2.38 23.23 -10.11
C GLY A 249 -2.22 22.28 -8.92
N ALA A 250 -3.29 21.58 -8.48
CA ALA A 250 -3.18 20.57 -7.44
C ALA A 250 -2.38 19.34 -7.85
N GLY A 251 -2.45 18.95 -9.12
CA GLY A 251 -1.76 17.78 -9.67
C GLY A 251 -2.19 17.52 -11.11
N ALA A 252 -1.84 16.35 -11.64
CA ALA A 252 -2.20 15.92 -12.98
C ALA A 252 -3.66 15.46 -13.07
N LEU A 253 -4.08 14.54 -12.19
CA LEU A 253 -5.42 13.94 -12.20
C LEU A 253 -5.87 13.60 -10.78
N VAL A 254 -7.18 13.45 -10.60
CA VAL A 254 -7.79 12.85 -9.42
C VAL A 254 -8.48 11.54 -9.82
N TYR A 255 -8.31 10.51 -9.00
CA TYR A 255 -9.01 9.24 -9.10
C TYR A 255 -10.11 9.14 -8.05
N THR A 256 -11.29 8.67 -8.45
CA THR A 256 -12.43 8.41 -7.57
C THR A 256 -13.00 7.02 -7.79
N HIS A 257 -13.35 6.31 -6.71
CA HIS A 257 -13.93 4.97 -6.78
C HIS A 257 -14.80 4.68 -5.56
N ASP A 258 -16.05 4.25 -5.78
CA ASP A 258 -16.99 3.70 -4.77
C ASP A 258 -17.02 4.39 -3.40
N GLY A 259 -17.01 5.72 -3.40
CA GLY A 259 -17.10 6.54 -2.19
C GLY A 259 -15.82 6.65 -1.37
N ALA A 260 -14.71 6.05 -1.83
CA ALA A 260 -13.40 6.29 -1.26
C ALA A 260 -13.01 7.77 -1.38
N PRO A 261 -12.22 8.30 -0.43
CA PRO A 261 -11.56 9.59 -0.57
C PRO A 261 -10.88 9.75 -1.94
N PRO A 262 -11.01 10.91 -2.62
CA PRO A 262 -10.36 11.11 -3.91
C PRO A 262 -8.84 11.05 -3.79
N LEU A 263 -8.19 10.32 -4.70
CA LEU A 263 -6.74 10.14 -4.70
C LEU A 263 -6.10 11.08 -5.72
N LEU A 264 -5.08 11.84 -5.31
CA LEU A 264 -4.44 12.84 -6.16
C LEU A 264 -3.15 12.29 -6.78
N PHE A 265 -3.10 12.31 -8.11
CA PHE A 265 -1.88 12.03 -8.87
C PHE A 265 -1.14 13.34 -9.15
N GLN A 266 0.02 13.53 -8.50
CA GLN A 266 0.91 14.67 -8.76
C GLN A 266 1.58 14.57 -10.14
N GLY A 267 1.94 13.35 -10.53
CA GLY A 267 2.40 12.96 -11.87
C GLY A 267 1.74 11.65 -12.27
N LEU A 268 1.74 11.33 -13.57
CA LEU A 268 1.11 10.10 -14.06
C LEU A 268 2.03 8.89 -14.00
N VAL A 269 3.33 9.07 -14.18
CA VAL A 269 4.31 8.00 -14.17
C VAL A 269 5.48 8.41 -13.28
N GLY A 270 6.15 7.44 -12.64
CA GLY A 270 7.26 7.71 -11.72
C GLY A 270 8.33 8.64 -12.31
N PHE A 271 8.97 9.44 -11.45
CA PHE A 271 10.03 10.38 -11.83
C PHE A 271 11.40 9.70 -12.03
N ASP A 272 11.48 8.40 -11.78
CA ASP A 272 12.72 7.61 -11.82
C ASP A 272 12.98 6.97 -13.19
N ASP A 273 14.20 6.44 -13.38
CA ASP A 273 14.68 5.83 -14.62
C ASP A 273 13.97 4.51 -15.01
N THR A 274 13.08 3.99 -14.18
CA THR A 274 12.26 2.78 -14.43
C THR A 274 10.75 3.06 -14.40
N PRO A 275 10.24 3.95 -15.27
CA PRO A 275 8.82 4.35 -15.29
C PRO A 275 7.85 3.21 -15.68
N LEU A 276 8.36 2.05 -16.08
CA LEU A 276 7.55 0.94 -16.61
C LEU A 276 6.97 0.02 -15.55
N ASP A 277 7.49 0.08 -14.32
CA ASP A 277 7.03 -0.75 -13.20
C ASP A 277 6.04 -0.01 -12.27
N THR A 278 5.67 1.24 -12.61
CA THR A 278 4.76 2.07 -11.81
C THR A 278 3.34 1.48 -11.78
N ARG A 279 2.73 1.48 -10.59
CA ARG A 279 1.34 1.11 -10.35
C ARG A 279 0.54 2.31 -9.88
N GLY A 280 -0.78 2.26 -10.08
CA GLY A 280 -1.68 3.30 -9.58
C GLY A 280 -1.61 3.41 -8.06
N SER A 281 -1.55 2.27 -7.37
CA SER A 281 -1.49 2.18 -5.90
C SER A 281 -0.20 2.69 -5.26
N ASP A 282 0.84 2.99 -6.04
CA ASP A 282 2.10 3.55 -5.51
C ASP A 282 1.88 4.92 -4.85
N ILE A 283 0.84 5.66 -5.25
CA ILE A 283 0.50 6.95 -4.63
C ILE A 283 -0.11 6.81 -3.23
N ILE A 284 -0.57 5.62 -2.85
CA ILE A 284 -1.16 5.37 -1.54
C ILE A 284 -0.03 5.09 -0.54
N GLY A 285 0.36 6.14 0.16
CA GLY A 285 1.33 6.12 1.23
C GLY A 285 0.80 5.32 2.43
N ARG A 286 1.65 4.45 2.98
CA ARG A 286 1.41 3.75 4.25
C ARG A 286 2.04 4.61 5.33
N ILE A 287 1.27 5.23 6.21
CA ILE A 287 1.81 6.20 7.19
C ILE A 287 2.17 5.47 8.47
N ALA A 288 1.16 4.95 9.15
CA ALA A 288 1.28 4.37 10.47
C ALA A 288 0.39 3.15 10.64
N LEU A 289 0.80 2.26 11.53
CA LEU A 289 -0.01 1.21 12.13
C LEU A 289 -0.36 1.64 13.54
N VAL A 290 -1.64 1.75 13.85
CA VAL A 290 -2.17 1.97 15.20
C VAL A 290 -2.66 0.65 15.75
N VAL A 291 -2.25 0.34 16.97
CA VAL A 291 -2.72 -0.80 17.75
C VAL A 291 -3.43 -0.25 18.98
N GLU A 292 -4.70 -0.61 19.16
CA GLU A 292 -5.49 -0.21 20.32
C GLU A 292 -6.42 -1.34 20.74
N GLY A 293 -6.27 -1.85 21.97
CA GLY A 293 -7.13 -2.91 22.49
C GLY A 293 -7.10 -4.20 21.66
N GLY A 294 -6.02 -4.43 20.90
CA GLY A 294 -5.88 -5.56 19.97
C GLY A 294 -6.45 -5.32 18.56
N THR A 295 -7.07 -4.18 18.29
CA THR A 295 -7.48 -3.77 16.95
C THR A 295 -6.32 -3.11 16.23
N MET A 296 -6.10 -3.47 14.96
CA MET A 296 -5.11 -2.85 14.09
C MET A 296 -5.80 -1.89 13.11
N THR A 297 -5.31 -0.66 13.04
CA THR A 297 -5.72 0.34 12.05
C THR A 297 -4.51 0.81 11.25
N ILE A 298 -4.59 0.78 9.92
CA ILE A 298 -3.56 1.39 9.07
C ILE A 298 -4.01 2.77 8.65
N ASN A 299 -3.20 3.78 8.98
CA ASN A 299 -3.36 5.12 8.46
C ASN A 299 -2.62 5.21 7.12
N THR A 300 -3.35 5.60 6.09
CA THR A 300 -2.87 5.75 4.71
C THR A 300 -3.17 7.14 4.19
N TYR A 301 -2.37 7.61 3.23
CA TYR A 301 -2.53 8.92 2.63
C TYR A 301 -2.25 8.89 1.13
N ALA A 302 -3.13 9.51 0.35
CA ALA A 302 -3.06 9.64 -1.09
C ALA A 302 -3.49 11.05 -1.56
N GLY A 303 -3.30 12.06 -0.70
CA GLY A 303 -3.77 13.42 -0.94
C GLY A 303 -2.70 14.40 -1.37
N PHE A 304 -1.44 14.18 -1.00
CA PHE A 304 -0.30 15.04 -1.33
C PHE A 304 0.99 14.33 -0.88
N TYR A 305 2.00 14.23 -1.75
CA TYR A 305 3.35 13.94 -1.30
C TYR A 305 4.15 15.23 -1.48
N SER A 306 4.80 15.69 -0.42
CA SER A 306 5.80 16.76 -0.47
C SER A 306 7.20 16.20 -0.54
#